data_AF-A0A926CEK9-F1
#
_entry.id   AF-A0A926CEK9-F1
#
_cell.length_a   1.000
_cell.length_b   1.000
_cell.length_c   1.000
_cell.angle_alpha   90.00
_cell.angle_beta   90.00
_cell.angle_gamma   90.00
#
_symmetry.space_group_name_H-M   'P 1'
#
loop_
_entity.id
_entity.type
_entity.pdbx_description
1 polymer ?
#
loop_
_entity_poly.entity_id
_entity_poly.type
_entity_poly.pdbx_seq_one_letter_code
_entity_poly.pdbx_strand_id
1 'polypeptide(L)'
;MGRRRVLWLALALLLVWTPFVLNLPFSASAAADIRAITSVIEPPARSLAALPLADGGRTRPALSNEAYIRPAFRREMRELRPAIIAAAQRHNQPHSGLSDREFAVVIAALLYNENFGWFEEEVAPVREFTPLYQQLQLQVNHAGANLTVWPANLRPSVAAEILAGTIPMPASSAPLTRTIRVAGSQIDPASYANQNQLYAALTREIAYPPLAVEYLAANLERGLYRARAERVPITWRTLAAWHNQGIVAPRELATNATAADYVRRASAYLPAAHGLIDGEPPCQRTQCSLAERVTRALEWAR
;
A
#
# COMPACT_ATOMS: atom_id res chain seq x y z
N MET A 1 -8.46 -27.09 12.46
CA MET A 1 -7.10 -27.11 13.04
C MET A 1 -7.20 -26.72 14.52
N GLY A 2 -6.81 -27.58 15.45
CA GLY A 2 -7.08 -27.36 16.89
C GLY A 2 -6.21 -26.25 17.50
N ARG A 3 -6.79 -25.45 18.41
CA ARG A 3 -6.14 -24.37 19.21
C ARG A 3 -4.74 -24.73 19.74
N ARG A 4 -4.54 -26.00 20.10
CA ARG A 4 -3.25 -26.53 20.57
C ARG A 4 -2.15 -26.46 19.50
N ARG A 5 -2.45 -26.71 18.23
CA ARG A 5 -1.43 -26.67 17.14
C ARG A 5 -0.96 -25.25 16.85
N VAL A 6 -1.85 -24.26 16.95
CA VAL A 6 -1.49 -22.83 16.80
C VAL A 6 -0.59 -22.38 17.95
N LEU A 7 -0.90 -22.78 19.17
CA LEU A 7 -0.07 -22.47 20.35
C LEU A 7 1.33 -23.08 20.24
N TRP A 8 1.42 -24.34 19.79
CA TRP A 8 2.71 -25.02 19.59
C TRP A 8 3.55 -24.40 18.48
N LEU A 9 2.94 -23.96 17.38
CA LEU A 9 3.63 -23.24 16.31
C LEU A 9 4.14 -21.87 16.79
N ALA A 10 3.36 -21.14 17.59
CA ALA A 10 3.77 -19.86 18.17
C ALA A 10 4.93 -20.03 19.17
N LEU A 11 4.90 -21.07 20.02
CA LEU A 11 5.98 -21.41 20.95
C LEU A 11 7.26 -21.86 20.24
N ALA A 12 7.14 -22.69 19.20
CA ALA A 12 8.27 -23.10 18.39
C ALA A 12 8.92 -21.92 17.67
N LEU A 13 8.12 -20.98 17.14
CA LEU A 13 8.64 -19.74 16.56
C LEU A 13 9.36 -18.88 17.60
N LEU A 14 8.81 -18.71 18.79
CA LEU A 14 9.46 -17.97 19.90
C LEU A 14 10.81 -18.58 20.28
N LEU A 15 10.92 -19.91 20.34
CA LEU A 15 12.16 -20.62 20.69
C LEU A 15 13.22 -20.59 19.58
N VAL A 16 12.81 -20.52 18.31
CA VAL A 16 13.74 -20.34 17.17
C VAL A 16 14.19 -18.87 17.07
N TRP A 17 13.35 -17.93 17.48
CA TRP A 17 13.64 -16.50 17.43
C TRP A 17 14.52 -15.99 18.57
N THR A 18 14.45 -16.57 19.77
CA THR A 18 15.24 -16.12 20.93
C THR A 18 16.76 -16.09 20.69
N PRO A 19 17.43 -17.11 20.11
CA PRO A 19 18.86 -17.03 19.84
C PRO A 19 19.21 -16.04 18.72
N PHE A 20 18.28 -15.73 17.82
CA PHE A 20 18.50 -14.78 16.72
C PHE A 20 18.36 -13.33 17.20
N VAL A 21 17.36 -13.02 18.04
CA VAL A 21 17.15 -11.69 18.62
C VAL A 21 18.24 -11.32 19.64
N LEU A 22 18.77 -12.30 20.38
CA LEU A 22 19.82 -12.07 21.38
C LEU A 22 21.22 -11.83 20.80
N ASN A 23 21.44 -12.15 19.52
CA ASN A 23 22.73 -11.96 18.84
C ASN A 23 22.73 -10.79 17.83
N LEU A 24 21.60 -10.09 17.66
CA LEU A 24 21.56 -8.87 16.88
C LEU A 24 22.15 -7.71 17.72
N PRO A 25 23.08 -6.91 17.18
CA PRO A 25 23.55 -5.70 17.86
C PRO A 25 22.39 -4.69 17.92
N PHE A 26 21.60 -4.73 18.99
CA PHE A 26 20.61 -3.72 19.29
C PHE A 26 21.34 -2.40 19.59
N SER A 27 21.27 -1.45 18.65
CA SER A 27 21.63 -0.07 18.96
C SER A 27 20.62 0.50 19.96
N ALA A 28 21.10 0.97 21.10
CA ALA A 28 20.30 1.43 22.24
C ALA A 28 19.41 2.67 21.98
N SER A 29 19.19 3.08 20.73
CA SER A 29 18.39 4.26 20.38
C SER A 29 16.88 4.02 20.39
N ALA A 30 16.42 2.78 20.27
CA ALA A 30 14.98 2.46 20.19
C ALA A 30 14.22 2.69 21.52
N ALA A 31 14.91 2.64 22.67
CA ALA A 31 14.29 2.83 23.98
C ALA A 31 14.14 4.31 24.38
N ALA A 32 14.78 5.25 23.67
CA ALA A 32 14.79 6.66 24.03
C ALA A 32 13.54 7.44 23.54
N ASP A 33 12.87 6.98 22.48
CA ASP A 33 11.79 7.74 21.82
C ASP A 33 10.41 7.65 22.52
N ILE A 34 10.22 6.73 23.48
CA ILE A 34 8.92 6.56 24.17
C ILE A 34 8.67 7.69 25.20
N ARG A 35 9.71 8.35 25.72
CA ARG A 35 9.56 9.39 26.76
C ARG A 35 9.27 10.80 26.24
N ALA A 36 9.37 11.05 24.93
CA ALA A 36 9.25 12.41 24.38
C ALA A 36 7.81 12.83 24.00
N ILE A 37 6.81 11.95 24.16
CA ILE A 37 5.42 12.22 23.74
C ILE A 37 4.64 13.08 24.75
N THR A 38 5.15 13.28 25.97
CA THR A 38 4.51 14.13 26.98
C THR A 38 5.18 15.49 27.09
N SER A 39 4.71 16.43 26.28
CA SER A 39 4.73 17.89 26.45
C SER A 39 5.16 18.60 25.16
N VAL A 40 4.31 19.49 24.66
CA VAL A 40 4.65 20.90 24.38
C VAL A 40 3.40 21.59 23.82
N ILE A 41 3.09 22.72 24.44
CA ILE A 41 1.97 23.63 24.20
C ILE A 41 2.32 24.54 23.00
N GLU A 42 1.37 24.75 22.09
CA GLU A 42 1.48 25.63 20.92
C GLU A 42 1.51 27.13 21.29
N PRO A 43 2.23 27.96 20.51
CA PRO A 43 1.87 29.35 20.27
C PRO A 43 1.51 29.62 18.79
N PRO A 44 0.82 30.73 18.48
CA PRO A 44 0.05 30.86 17.24
C PRO A 44 0.80 31.42 16.02
N ALA A 45 0.39 30.89 14.87
CA ALA A 45 0.32 31.39 13.50
C ALA A 45 1.28 32.49 12.98
N ARG A 46 2.05 32.14 11.95
CA ARG A 46 2.45 33.03 10.85
C ARG A 46 2.21 32.37 9.48
N SER A 47 1.76 33.18 8.54
CA SER A 47 1.45 32.87 7.13
C SER A 47 2.71 32.61 6.31
N LEU A 48 2.77 31.51 5.53
CA LEU A 48 3.82 31.26 4.53
C LEU A 48 3.30 30.37 3.38
N ALA A 49 2.72 30.99 2.36
CA ALA A 49 2.86 30.48 1.01
C ALA A 49 4.36 30.56 0.65
N ALA A 50 4.94 29.46 0.15
CA ALA A 50 6.38 29.24 -0.04
C ALA A 50 7.17 28.93 1.24
N LEU A 51 7.21 27.65 1.61
CA LEU A 51 8.30 27.10 2.43
C LEU A 51 9.07 26.09 1.57
N PRO A 52 10.35 26.36 1.23
CA PRO A 52 11.27 25.28 0.90
C PRO A 52 11.36 24.37 2.13
N LEU A 53 11.50 23.06 1.93
CA LEU A 53 11.82 22.12 3.01
C LEU A 53 13.07 22.66 3.72
N ALA A 54 12.88 23.23 4.91
CA ALA A 54 13.99 23.60 5.76
C ALA A 54 14.68 22.30 6.18
N ASP A 55 15.97 22.21 5.86
CA ASP A 55 16.88 21.20 6.34
C ASP A 55 17.07 21.42 7.85
N GLY A 56 16.07 20.97 8.61
CA GLY A 56 16.01 21.11 10.06
C GLY A 56 17.01 20.15 10.69
N GLY A 57 18.18 20.69 11.05
CA GLY A 57 19.29 20.00 11.67
C GLY A 57 18.89 19.02 12.77
N ARG A 58 18.82 17.74 12.38
CA ARG A 58 19.11 16.52 13.14
C ARG A 58 19.03 15.38 12.12
N THR A 59 20.05 15.29 11.27
CA THR A 59 20.23 14.17 10.34
C THR A 59 20.48 12.90 11.15
N ARG A 60 19.41 12.19 11.53
CA ARG A 60 19.47 10.73 11.52
C ARG A 60 19.98 10.35 10.12
N PRO A 61 20.94 9.43 9.95
CA PRO A 61 21.28 8.94 8.62
C PRO A 61 19.98 8.45 7.98
N ALA A 62 19.50 9.16 6.95
CA ALA A 62 18.35 8.69 6.20
C ALA A 62 18.77 7.36 5.58
N LEU A 63 18.02 6.30 5.88
CA LEU A 63 18.20 5.00 5.24
C LEU A 63 18.25 5.22 3.71
N SER A 64 19.15 4.51 3.04
CA SER A 64 19.34 4.61 1.58
C SER A 64 18.00 4.70 0.86
N ASN A 65 17.84 5.69 -0.02
CA ASN A 65 16.63 5.85 -0.83
C ASN A 65 16.70 5.07 -2.16
N GLU A 66 17.54 4.03 -2.23
CA GLU A 66 17.67 3.19 -3.40
C GLU A 66 16.51 2.19 -3.48
N ALA A 67 15.73 2.29 -4.56
CA ALA A 67 14.64 1.35 -4.82
C ALA A 67 15.17 -0.05 -5.10
N TYR A 68 14.71 -1.04 -4.32
CA TYR A 68 14.98 -2.44 -4.58
C TYR A 68 13.70 -3.17 -4.98
N ILE A 69 13.71 -3.80 -6.16
CA ILE A 69 12.56 -4.54 -6.68
C ILE A 69 12.96 -6.00 -6.90
N ARG A 70 12.36 -6.91 -6.14
CA ARG A 70 12.55 -8.36 -6.31
C ARG A 70 12.20 -8.79 -7.74
N PRO A 71 13.02 -9.61 -8.42
CA PRO A 71 12.73 -10.03 -9.80
C PRO A 71 11.37 -10.73 -9.98
N ALA A 72 10.94 -11.53 -9.00
CA ALA A 72 9.63 -12.18 -9.00
C ALA A 72 8.48 -11.15 -8.93
N PHE A 73 8.57 -10.18 -8.02
CA PHE A 73 7.57 -9.12 -7.91
C PHE A 73 7.55 -8.21 -9.14
N ARG A 74 8.71 -7.95 -9.75
CA ARG A 74 8.78 -7.23 -11.03
C ARG A 74 7.99 -7.92 -12.14
N ARG A 75 7.99 -9.27 -12.18
CA ARG A 75 7.17 -10.04 -13.11
C ARG A 75 5.68 -9.88 -12.76
N GLU A 76 5.32 -10.07 -11.50
CA GLU A 76 3.94 -9.92 -11.02
C GLU A 76 3.38 -8.53 -11.34
N MET A 77 4.14 -7.47 -11.12
CA MET A 77 3.73 -6.10 -11.47
C MET A 77 3.46 -5.92 -12.97
N ARG A 78 4.18 -6.62 -13.85
CA ARG A 78 3.87 -6.64 -15.30
C ARG A 78 2.58 -7.37 -15.61
N GLU A 79 2.32 -8.48 -14.92
CA GLU A 79 1.07 -9.24 -15.03
C GLU A 79 -0.13 -8.41 -14.50
N LEU A 80 0.09 -7.61 -13.46
CA LEU A 80 -0.91 -6.71 -12.86
C LEU A 80 -1.12 -5.40 -13.62
N ARG A 81 -0.23 -5.03 -14.54
CA ARG A 81 -0.32 -3.76 -15.29
C ARG A 81 -1.72 -3.50 -15.89
N PRO A 82 -2.39 -4.46 -16.56
CA PRO A 82 -3.73 -4.23 -17.09
C PRO A 82 -4.75 -3.91 -15.99
N ALA A 83 -4.68 -4.61 -14.86
CA ALA A 83 -5.55 -4.34 -13.71
C ALA A 83 -5.28 -2.95 -13.12
N ILE A 84 -4.01 -2.55 -12.98
CA ILE A 84 -3.63 -1.23 -12.46
C ILE A 84 -4.20 -0.10 -13.35
N ILE A 85 -4.05 -0.22 -14.68
CA ILE A 85 -4.58 0.77 -15.63
C ILE A 85 -6.10 0.83 -15.57
N ALA A 86 -6.76 -0.33 -15.56
CA ALA A 86 -8.21 -0.41 -15.52
C ALA A 86 -8.78 0.13 -14.19
N ALA A 87 -8.13 -0.15 -13.06
CA ALA A 87 -8.49 0.38 -11.76
C ALA A 87 -8.34 1.91 -11.75
N ALA A 88 -7.25 2.43 -12.32
CA ALA A 88 -7.02 3.87 -12.40
C ALA A 88 -8.13 4.58 -13.18
N GLN A 89 -8.54 4.05 -14.32
CA GLN A 89 -9.65 4.61 -15.11
C GLN A 89 -10.99 4.61 -14.37
N ARG A 90 -11.23 3.62 -13.50
CA ARG A 90 -12.47 3.54 -12.71
C ARG A 90 -12.48 4.51 -11.53
N HIS A 91 -11.36 4.60 -10.83
CA HIS A 91 -11.27 5.22 -9.51
C HIS A 91 -10.69 6.64 -9.53
N ASN A 92 -10.00 7.02 -10.62
CA ASN A 92 -9.60 8.40 -10.80
C ASN A 92 -10.85 9.27 -11.00
N GLN A 93 -10.91 10.37 -10.27
CA GLN A 93 -12.06 11.27 -10.29
C GLN A 93 -11.70 12.56 -11.02
N PRO A 94 -12.62 13.21 -11.75
CA PRO A 94 -12.32 14.43 -12.52
C PRO A 94 -11.70 15.56 -11.68
N HIS A 95 -12.00 15.60 -10.38
CA HIS A 95 -11.49 16.62 -9.46
C HIS A 95 -10.09 16.31 -8.90
N SER A 96 -9.48 15.17 -9.25
CA SER A 96 -8.10 14.85 -8.85
C SER A 96 -7.09 15.78 -9.50
N GLY A 97 -7.38 16.27 -10.71
CA GLY A 97 -6.43 16.96 -11.58
C GLY A 97 -5.35 16.06 -12.17
N LEU A 98 -5.38 14.75 -11.88
CA LEU A 98 -4.49 13.75 -12.44
C LEU A 98 -5.15 13.08 -13.65
N SER A 99 -4.35 12.75 -14.66
CA SER A 99 -4.76 11.80 -15.69
C SER A 99 -4.86 10.37 -15.13
N ASP A 100 -5.65 9.51 -15.77
CA ASP A 100 -5.74 8.09 -15.39
C ASP A 100 -4.37 7.40 -15.43
N ARG A 101 -3.52 7.84 -16.37
CA ARG A 101 -2.12 7.41 -16.46
C ARG A 101 -1.34 7.80 -15.20
N GLU A 102 -1.41 9.05 -14.77
CA GLU A 102 -0.72 9.49 -13.55
C GLU A 102 -1.25 8.76 -12.32
N PHE A 103 -2.57 8.56 -12.23
CA PHE A 103 -3.17 7.79 -11.15
C PHE A 103 -2.71 6.32 -11.14
N ALA A 104 -2.58 5.69 -12.32
CA ALA A 104 -1.99 4.36 -12.47
C ALA A 104 -0.52 4.30 -12.01
N VAL A 105 0.27 5.35 -12.29
CA VAL A 105 1.65 5.47 -11.78
C VAL A 105 1.65 5.55 -10.26
N VAL A 106 0.72 6.28 -9.63
CA VAL A 106 0.60 6.32 -8.16
C VAL A 106 0.31 4.93 -7.60
N ILE A 107 -0.69 4.23 -8.14
CA ILE A 107 -1.02 2.85 -7.72
C ILE A 107 0.22 1.95 -7.82
N ALA A 108 0.93 1.97 -8.95
CA ALA A 108 2.11 1.15 -9.16
C ALA A 108 3.26 1.50 -8.21
N ALA A 109 3.51 2.80 -7.96
CA ALA A 109 4.56 3.24 -7.04
C ALA A 109 4.28 2.79 -5.60
N LEU A 110 3.02 2.84 -5.17
CA LEU A 110 2.63 2.34 -3.85
C LEU A 110 2.80 0.83 -3.75
N LEU A 111 2.36 0.05 -4.74
CA LEU A 111 2.58 -1.40 -4.74
C LEU A 111 4.06 -1.79 -4.70
N TYR A 112 4.93 -1.09 -5.43
CA TYR A 112 6.37 -1.30 -5.33
C TYR A 112 6.93 -0.98 -3.94
N ASN A 113 6.47 0.11 -3.33
CA ASN A 113 6.86 0.51 -1.99
C ASN A 113 6.36 -0.45 -0.91
N GLU A 114 5.12 -0.95 -1.04
CA GLU A 114 4.50 -1.88 -0.09
C GLU A 114 5.08 -3.28 -0.15
N ASN A 115 5.62 -3.68 -1.30
CA ASN A 115 6.31 -4.95 -1.44
C ASN A 115 7.67 -4.98 -0.69
N PHE A 116 7.97 -3.93 0.08
CA PHE A 116 9.11 -3.81 0.96
C PHE A 116 8.72 -3.27 2.35
N GLY A 117 8.71 -4.13 3.36
CA GLY A 117 8.62 -3.69 4.74
C GLY A 117 9.86 -2.89 5.13
N TRP A 118 9.71 -1.82 5.92
CA TRP A 118 10.83 -1.04 6.49
C TRP A 118 11.91 -1.93 7.13
N PHE A 119 11.52 -3.08 7.67
CA PHE A 119 12.42 -4.03 8.32
C PHE A 119 13.35 -4.77 7.34
N GLU A 120 12.95 -5.00 6.09
CA GLU A 120 13.81 -5.62 5.06
C GLU A 120 14.83 -4.64 4.44
N GLU A 121 14.55 -3.35 4.59
CA GLU A 121 15.43 -2.22 4.28
C GLU A 121 16.55 -2.15 5.31
N GLU A 122 16.20 -2.31 6.58
CA GLU A 122 17.17 -2.27 7.69
C GLU A 122 17.99 -3.56 7.81
N VAL A 123 17.42 -4.72 7.47
CA VAL A 123 18.07 -6.03 7.69
C VAL A 123 17.94 -6.91 6.45
N ALA A 124 18.87 -6.75 5.49
CA ALA A 124 18.86 -7.50 4.23
C ALA A 124 18.72 -9.04 4.37
N PRO A 125 19.31 -9.71 5.39
CA PRO A 125 19.09 -11.15 5.63
C PRO A 125 17.62 -11.54 5.92
N VAL A 126 16.79 -10.61 6.40
CA VAL A 126 15.38 -10.92 6.74
C VAL A 126 14.53 -11.17 5.49
N ARG A 127 14.99 -10.74 4.31
CA ARG A 127 14.28 -10.92 3.03
C ARG A 127 13.93 -12.39 2.72
N GLU A 128 14.71 -13.33 3.25
CA GLU A 128 14.50 -14.77 3.14
C GLU A 128 13.30 -15.28 3.96
N PHE A 129 12.97 -14.58 5.05
CA PHE A 129 11.89 -14.95 5.98
C PHE A 129 10.57 -14.22 5.71
N THR A 130 10.57 -13.19 4.86
CA THR A 130 9.37 -12.44 4.45
C THR A 130 8.18 -13.33 4.08
N PRO A 131 8.33 -14.38 3.26
CA PRO A 131 7.18 -15.20 2.87
C PRO A 131 6.51 -15.89 4.06
N LEU A 132 7.30 -16.31 5.06
CA LEU A 132 6.77 -16.93 6.29
C LEU A 132 5.99 -15.91 7.13
N TYR A 133 6.53 -14.70 7.28
CA TYR A 133 5.85 -13.61 7.99
C TYR A 133 4.50 -13.26 7.35
N GLN A 134 4.45 -13.15 6.02
CA GLN A 134 3.21 -12.89 5.28
C GLN A 134 2.17 -14.01 5.48
N GLN A 135 2.58 -15.28 5.44
CA GLN A 135 1.68 -16.41 5.69
C GLN A 135 1.13 -16.39 7.12
N LEU A 136 1.96 -16.04 8.12
CA LEU A 136 1.53 -15.90 9.50
C LEU A 136 0.50 -14.78 9.66
N GLN A 137 0.74 -13.62 9.04
CA GLN A 137 -0.24 -12.52 9.04
C GLN A 137 -1.57 -12.93 8.44
N LEU A 138 -1.56 -13.63 7.30
CA LEU A 138 -2.77 -14.15 6.66
C LEU A 138 -3.53 -15.14 7.55
N GLN A 139 -2.82 -16.06 8.22
CA GLN A 139 -3.45 -17.02 9.13
C GLN A 139 -4.11 -16.34 10.33
N VAL A 140 -3.45 -15.33 10.91
CA VAL A 140 -3.99 -14.54 12.02
C VAL A 140 -5.21 -13.73 11.55
N ASN A 141 -5.16 -13.16 10.36
CA ASN A 141 -6.29 -12.45 9.76
C ASN A 141 -7.46 -13.36 9.39
N HIS A 142 -7.22 -14.62 8.99
CA HIS A 142 -8.30 -15.61 8.82
C HIS A 142 -9.02 -15.94 10.13
N ALA A 143 -8.42 -15.65 11.29
CA ALA A 143 -9.09 -15.70 12.60
C ALA A 143 -9.85 -14.40 12.95
N GLY A 144 -9.93 -13.43 12.03
CA GLY A 144 -10.66 -12.17 12.20
C GLY A 144 -9.78 -11.00 12.66
N ALA A 145 -8.46 -11.13 12.65
CA ALA A 145 -7.56 -10.01 12.95
C ALA A 145 -7.57 -8.96 11.83
N ASN A 146 -6.91 -7.83 12.11
CA ASN A 146 -6.91 -6.64 11.27
C ASN A 146 -5.49 -6.21 10.85
N LEU A 147 -4.61 -7.19 10.61
CA LEU A 147 -3.27 -6.92 10.09
C LEU A 147 -3.36 -6.54 8.62
N THR A 148 -2.37 -5.80 8.14
CA THR A 148 -2.29 -5.45 6.72
C THR A 148 -2.04 -6.70 5.86
N VAL A 149 -2.56 -6.68 4.63
CA VAL A 149 -2.50 -7.80 3.70
C VAL A 149 -1.84 -7.35 2.40
N TRP A 150 -0.89 -8.15 1.95
CA TRP A 150 -0.16 -7.95 0.70
C TRP A 150 -1.03 -8.34 -0.50
N PRO A 151 -0.80 -7.76 -1.70
CA PRO A 151 0.31 -6.86 -2.05
C PRO A 151 0.09 -5.36 -1.75
N ALA A 152 -1.15 -4.93 -1.48
CA ALA A 152 -1.47 -3.52 -1.28
C ALA A 152 -1.30 -3.02 0.17
N ASN A 153 -0.78 -3.87 1.07
CA ASN A 153 -0.64 -3.61 2.50
C ASN A 153 -1.92 -3.02 3.15
N LEU A 154 -3.09 -3.48 2.70
CA LEU A 154 -4.38 -2.95 3.13
C LEU A 154 -4.92 -3.76 4.31
N ARG A 155 -5.52 -3.09 5.30
CA ARG A 155 -6.18 -3.77 6.43
C ARG A 155 -7.61 -4.18 6.06
N PRO A 156 -8.11 -5.32 6.56
CA PRO A 156 -9.52 -5.71 6.42
C PRO A 156 -10.51 -4.62 6.87
N SER A 157 -10.22 -3.86 7.93
CA SER A 157 -11.09 -2.76 8.37
C SER A 157 -11.20 -1.65 7.33
N VAL A 158 -10.12 -1.32 6.65
CA VAL A 158 -10.11 -0.29 5.60
C VAL A 158 -10.91 -0.78 4.39
N ALA A 159 -10.78 -2.06 4.03
CA ALA A 159 -11.62 -2.67 3.00
C ALA A 159 -13.11 -2.67 3.38
N ALA A 160 -13.44 -2.92 4.65
CA ALA A 160 -14.82 -2.84 5.15
C ALA A 160 -15.37 -1.40 5.06
N GLU A 161 -14.56 -0.40 5.43
CA GLU A 161 -14.93 1.02 5.30
C GLU A 161 -15.17 1.43 3.85
N ILE A 162 -14.33 0.97 2.90
CA ILE A 162 -14.52 1.18 1.46
C ILE A 162 -15.89 0.66 1.03
N LEU A 163 -16.22 -0.59 1.38
CA LEU A 163 -17.50 -1.20 1.00
C LEU A 163 -18.71 -0.56 1.70
N ALA A 164 -18.52 -0.07 2.93
CA ALA A 164 -19.54 0.72 3.63
C ALA A 164 -19.69 2.14 3.07
N GLY A 165 -18.80 2.57 2.16
CA GLY A 165 -18.78 3.90 1.60
C GLY A 165 -18.43 4.99 2.62
N THR A 166 -17.67 4.67 3.66
CA THR A 166 -17.30 5.61 4.72
C THR A 166 -15.90 6.18 4.50
N ILE A 167 -15.76 7.49 4.70
CA ILE A 167 -14.50 8.21 4.58
C ILE A 167 -14.25 8.92 5.92
N PRO A 168 -13.21 8.54 6.68
CA PRO A 168 -12.92 9.16 7.96
C PRO A 168 -12.59 10.64 7.75
N MET A 169 -13.10 11.50 8.63
CA MET A 169 -12.83 12.95 8.65
C MET A 169 -12.03 13.32 9.92
N PRO A 170 -11.48 14.55 10.11
CA PRO A 170 -10.81 14.87 11.36
C PRO A 170 -11.82 14.76 12.50
N ALA A 171 -11.34 14.55 13.73
CA ALA A 171 -12.19 14.23 14.88
C ALA A 171 -13.35 15.23 15.13
N SER A 172 -13.25 16.46 14.63
CA SER A 172 -14.30 17.48 14.73
C SER A 172 -15.42 17.37 13.68
N SER A 173 -15.33 16.42 12.75
CA SER A 173 -16.24 16.31 11.59
C SER A 173 -16.89 14.93 11.52
N ALA A 174 -18.16 14.91 11.12
CA ALA A 174 -18.84 13.66 10.79
C ALA A 174 -18.14 12.95 9.60
N PRO A 175 -18.10 11.61 9.56
CA PRO A 175 -17.59 10.88 8.41
C PRO A 175 -18.31 11.27 7.12
N LEU A 176 -17.56 11.38 6.01
CA LEU A 176 -18.16 11.57 4.70
C LEU A 176 -18.65 10.21 4.18
N THR A 177 -19.88 10.19 3.63
CA THR A 177 -20.44 8.98 2.99
C THR A 177 -20.39 9.12 1.47
N ARG A 178 -19.68 8.21 0.81
CA ARG A 178 -19.58 8.07 -0.65
C ARG A 178 -19.48 6.61 -1.02
N THR A 179 -20.42 6.14 -1.83
CA THR A 179 -20.35 4.79 -2.41
C THR A 179 -19.19 4.71 -3.38
N ILE A 180 -18.25 3.81 -3.11
CA ILE A 180 -17.13 3.50 -3.98
C ILE A 180 -17.26 2.04 -4.38
N ARG A 181 -17.29 1.77 -5.69
CA ARG A 181 -17.49 0.43 -6.22
C ARG A 181 -16.15 -0.25 -6.46
N VAL A 182 -15.88 -1.34 -5.74
CA VAL A 182 -14.71 -2.20 -6.00
C VAL A 182 -15.09 -3.22 -7.06
N ALA A 183 -14.50 -3.13 -8.26
CA ALA A 183 -14.84 -4.05 -9.34
C ALA A 183 -14.40 -5.48 -9.01
N GLY A 184 -15.33 -6.43 -9.18
CA GLY A 184 -15.07 -7.85 -8.91
C GLY A 184 -15.19 -8.27 -7.44
N SER A 185 -15.37 -7.34 -6.50
CA SER A 185 -15.66 -7.69 -5.10
C SER A 185 -16.98 -8.45 -5.01
N GLN A 186 -16.99 -9.49 -4.18
CA GLN A 186 -18.18 -10.32 -3.90
C GLN A 186 -18.69 -10.13 -2.47
N ILE A 187 -18.04 -9.26 -1.70
CA ILE A 187 -18.35 -9.05 -0.29
C ILE A 187 -19.49 -8.04 -0.16
N ASP A 188 -20.61 -8.49 0.41
CA ASP A 188 -21.61 -7.62 1.02
C ASP A 188 -21.39 -7.61 2.54
N PRO A 189 -20.94 -6.49 3.15
CA PRO A 189 -20.71 -6.42 4.59
C PRO A 189 -21.93 -6.80 5.43
N ALA A 190 -23.16 -6.53 4.95
CA ALA A 190 -24.39 -6.83 5.67
C ALA A 190 -24.71 -8.34 5.74
N SER A 191 -24.08 -9.16 4.88
CA SER A 191 -24.30 -10.61 4.84
C SER A 191 -23.54 -11.40 5.91
N TYR A 192 -22.64 -10.76 6.67
CA TYR A 192 -21.79 -11.42 7.66
C TYR A 192 -22.35 -11.25 9.07
N ALA A 193 -22.40 -12.35 9.83
CA ALA A 193 -22.99 -12.35 11.18
C ALA A 193 -22.17 -11.55 12.21
N ASN A 194 -20.87 -11.37 11.98
CA ASN A 194 -20.00 -10.57 12.86
C ASN A 194 -18.75 -10.08 12.12
N GLN A 195 -18.08 -9.12 12.76
CA GLN A 195 -16.88 -8.47 12.22
C GLN A 195 -15.74 -9.45 11.92
N ASN A 196 -15.53 -10.48 12.74
CA ASN A 196 -14.44 -11.44 12.53
C ASN A 196 -14.65 -12.23 11.22
N GLN A 197 -15.89 -12.64 10.94
CA GLN A 197 -16.22 -13.32 9.69
C GLN A 197 -16.04 -12.41 8.47
N LEU A 198 -16.48 -11.15 8.60
CA LEU A 198 -16.28 -10.14 7.56
C LEU A 198 -14.78 -9.92 7.29
N TYR A 199 -13.97 -9.73 8.33
CA TYR A 199 -12.53 -9.49 8.18
C TYR A 199 -11.81 -10.71 7.60
N ALA A 200 -12.18 -11.92 7.99
CA ALA A 200 -11.63 -13.13 7.40
C ALA A 200 -11.97 -13.26 5.90
N ALA A 201 -13.18 -12.84 5.49
CA ALA A 201 -13.60 -12.83 4.09
C ALA A 201 -12.88 -11.75 3.27
N LEU A 202 -12.82 -10.53 3.80
CA LEU A 202 -12.06 -9.43 3.20
C LEU A 202 -10.59 -9.77 3.06
N THR A 203 -9.98 -10.42 4.06
CA THR A 203 -8.59 -10.90 4.00
C THR A 203 -8.36 -11.81 2.79
N ARG A 204 -9.26 -12.75 2.52
CA ARG A 204 -9.15 -13.64 1.34
C ARG A 204 -9.26 -12.85 0.04
N GLU A 205 -10.15 -11.87 0.00
CA GLU A 205 -10.38 -11.07 -1.19
C GLU A 205 -9.19 -10.14 -1.50
N ILE A 206 -8.70 -9.40 -0.51
CA ILE A 206 -7.58 -8.47 -0.68
C ILE A 206 -6.22 -9.19 -0.79
N ALA A 207 -6.14 -10.48 -0.47
CA ALA A 207 -4.96 -11.30 -0.76
C ALA A 207 -4.88 -11.72 -2.24
N TYR A 208 -5.96 -11.60 -3.02
CA TYR A 208 -5.93 -11.85 -4.45
C TYR A 208 -5.39 -10.62 -5.20
N PRO A 209 -4.24 -10.71 -5.90
CA PRO A 209 -3.53 -9.51 -6.35
C PRO A 209 -4.33 -8.52 -7.21
N PRO A 210 -5.15 -8.95 -8.21
CA PRO A 210 -6.00 -8.02 -8.95
C PRO A 210 -7.03 -7.29 -8.08
N LEU A 211 -7.63 -7.96 -7.08
CA LEU A 211 -8.57 -7.30 -6.17
C LEU A 211 -7.84 -6.39 -5.18
N ALA A 212 -6.63 -6.75 -4.75
CA ALA A 212 -5.79 -5.85 -3.96
C ALA A 212 -5.53 -4.53 -4.69
N VAL A 213 -5.30 -4.57 -6.00
CA VAL A 213 -5.16 -3.38 -6.86
C VAL A 213 -6.45 -2.56 -6.87
N GLU A 214 -7.61 -3.19 -7.07
CA GLU A 214 -8.91 -2.48 -7.03
C GLU A 214 -9.16 -1.83 -5.67
N TYR A 215 -8.90 -2.53 -4.58
CA TYR A 215 -9.08 -2.00 -3.23
C TYR A 215 -8.09 -0.87 -2.91
N LEU A 216 -6.85 -0.95 -3.41
CA LEU A 216 -5.90 0.16 -3.32
C LEU A 216 -6.43 1.38 -4.08
N ALA A 217 -6.87 1.21 -5.32
CA ALA A 217 -7.43 2.29 -6.13
C ALA A 217 -8.67 2.92 -5.48
N ALA A 218 -9.59 2.11 -4.95
CA ALA A 218 -10.74 2.54 -4.17
C ALA A 218 -10.33 3.29 -2.89
N ASN A 219 -9.27 2.85 -2.20
CA ASN A 219 -8.74 3.59 -1.07
C ASN A 219 -8.19 4.96 -1.49
N LEU A 220 -7.48 5.04 -2.61
CA LEU A 220 -6.99 6.32 -3.13
C LEU A 220 -8.13 7.25 -3.54
N GLU A 221 -9.22 6.72 -4.09
CA GLU A 221 -10.45 7.48 -4.38
C GLU A 221 -11.05 8.10 -3.11
N ARG A 222 -11.07 7.37 -1.99
CA ARG A 222 -11.44 7.96 -0.67
C ARG A 222 -10.54 9.14 -0.34
N GLY A 223 -9.24 9.00 -0.60
CA GLY A 223 -8.26 10.08 -0.44
C GLY A 223 -8.56 11.30 -1.31
N LEU A 224 -9.02 11.12 -2.55
CA LEU A 224 -9.45 12.21 -3.43
C LEU A 224 -10.64 12.97 -2.84
N TYR A 225 -11.67 12.25 -2.39
CA TYR A 225 -12.85 12.86 -1.77
C TYR A 225 -12.51 13.56 -0.46
N ARG A 226 -11.66 12.94 0.36
CA ARG A 226 -11.13 13.51 1.59
C ARG A 226 -10.41 14.83 1.31
N ALA A 227 -9.46 14.79 0.39
CA ALA A 227 -8.65 15.94 0.01
C ALA A 227 -9.52 17.09 -0.52
N ARG A 228 -10.51 16.78 -1.35
CA ARG A 228 -11.48 17.77 -1.84
C ARG A 228 -12.30 18.39 -0.72
N ALA A 229 -12.79 17.59 0.22
CA ALA A 229 -13.59 18.08 1.35
C ALA A 229 -12.78 19.04 2.24
N GLU A 230 -11.49 18.76 2.42
CA GLU A 230 -10.57 19.62 3.19
C GLU A 230 -9.93 20.76 2.38
N ARG A 231 -10.23 20.83 1.07
CA ARG A 231 -9.63 21.80 0.14
C ARG A 231 -8.10 21.75 0.13
N VAL A 232 -7.53 20.56 0.27
CA VAL A 232 -6.09 20.34 0.17
C VAL A 232 -5.71 19.96 -1.27
N PRO A 233 -4.54 20.40 -1.76
CA PRO A 233 -4.08 20.01 -3.09
C PRO A 233 -3.93 18.50 -3.23
N ILE A 234 -4.51 17.95 -4.29
CA ILE A 234 -4.34 16.54 -4.66
C ILE A 234 -3.04 16.40 -5.43
N THR A 235 -2.14 15.59 -4.91
CA THR A 235 -0.87 15.23 -5.54
C THR A 235 -0.60 13.76 -5.27
N TRP A 236 0.35 13.15 -5.98
CA TRP A 236 0.78 11.78 -5.67
C TRP A 236 1.26 11.64 -4.21
N ARG A 237 1.87 12.68 -3.62
CA ARG A 237 2.32 12.70 -2.23
C ARG A 237 1.15 12.68 -1.26
N THR A 238 0.10 13.44 -1.56
CA THR A 238 -1.16 13.46 -0.81
C THR A 238 -1.78 12.06 -0.78
N LEU A 239 -1.82 11.39 -1.94
CA LEU A 239 -2.36 10.03 -2.07
C LEU A 239 -1.51 8.97 -1.36
N ALA A 240 -0.18 9.09 -1.43
CA ALA A 240 0.73 8.22 -0.70
C ALA A 240 0.61 8.38 0.83
N ALA A 241 0.58 9.61 1.32
CA ALA A 241 0.37 9.91 2.74
C ALA A 241 -1.00 9.42 3.24
N TRP A 242 -2.03 9.56 2.42
CA TRP A 242 -3.37 9.02 2.70
C TRP A 242 -3.36 7.50 2.82
N HIS A 243 -2.74 6.80 1.87
CA HIS A 243 -2.68 5.35 1.89
C HIS A 243 -2.03 4.82 3.18
N ASN A 244 -0.94 5.43 3.64
CA ASN A 244 -0.20 4.99 4.81
C ASN A 244 -0.87 5.37 6.14
N GLN A 245 -1.27 6.64 6.31
CA GLN A 245 -1.68 7.19 7.62
C GLN A 245 -3.03 7.93 7.59
N GLY A 246 -3.75 7.93 6.47
CA GLY A 246 -4.99 8.71 6.33
C GLY A 246 -4.77 10.22 6.31
N ILE A 247 -3.53 10.68 6.10
CA ILE A 247 -3.15 12.10 6.08
C ILE A 247 -3.33 12.64 4.67
N VAL A 248 -4.06 13.75 4.52
CA VAL A 248 -4.18 14.49 3.25
C VAL A 248 -3.57 15.89 3.31
N ALA A 249 -3.40 16.46 4.50
CA ALA A 249 -2.91 17.83 4.64
C ALA A 249 -1.38 17.90 4.56
N PRO A 250 -0.79 18.74 3.68
CA PRO A 250 0.67 18.89 3.58
C PRO A 250 1.36 19.31 4.88
N ARG A 251 0.66 20.08 5.73
CA ARG A 251 1.18 20.49 7.05
C ARG A 251 1.34 19.31 7.99
N GLU A 252 0.34 18.43 8.05
CA GLU A 252 0.39 17.22 8.86
C GLU A 252 1.44 16.24 8.34
N LEU A 253 1.60 16.15 7.02
CA LEU A 253 2.69 15.37 6.42
C LEU A 253 4.07 15.91 6.84
N ALA A 254 4.26 17.22 6.85
CA ALA A 254 5.53 17.84 7.23
C ALA A 254 5.89 17.65 8.71
N THR A 255 4.90 17.54 9.60
CA THR A 255 5.11 17.31 11.03
C THR A 255 5.10 15.84 11.44
N ASN A 256 4.73 14.92 10.53
CA ASN A 256 4.70 13.49 10.78
C ASN A 256 5.89 12.79 10.09
N ALA A 257 6.94 12.51 10.86
CA ALA A 257 8.16 11.87 10.36
C ALA A 257 7.92 10.51 9.68
N THR A 258 6.95 9.72 10.16
CA THR A 258 6.62 8.40 9.57
C THR A 258 5.96 8.57 8.21
N ALA A 259 5.02 9.51 8.08
CA ALA A 259 4.37 9.79 6.80
C ALA A 259 5.35 10.43 5.80
N ALA A 260 6.20 11.35 6.26
CA ALA A 260 7.23 11.97 5.43
C ALA A 260 8.24 10.94 4.91
N ASP A 261 8.71 10.03 5.77
CA ASP A 261 9.61 8.95 5.37
C ASP A 261 8.94 8.01 4.37
N TYR A 262 7.68 7.63 4.60
CA TYR A 262 6.92 6.82 3.66
C TYR A 262 6.81 7.47 2.28
N VAL A 263 6.48 8.76 2.20
CA VAL A 263 6.41 9.51 0.94
C VAL A 263 7.78 9.58 0.27
N ARG A 264 8.86 9.74 1.04
CA ARG A 264 10.24 9.70 0.55
C ARG A 264 10.56 8.33 -0.06
N ARG A 265 10.27 7.22 0.62
CA ARG A 265 10.51 5.86 0.11
C ARG A 265 9.70 5.56 -1.15
N ALA A 266 8.41 5.92 -1.14
CA ALA A 266 7.55 5.79 -2.32
C ALA A 266 8.09 6.55 -3.54
N SER A 267 8.74 7.72 -3.31
CA SER A 267 9.34 8.51 -4.40
C SER A 267 10.43 7.76 -5.17
N ALA A 268 11.19 6.88 -4.49
CA ALA A 268 12.25 6.10 -5.12
C ALA A 268 11.72 5.12 -6.18
N TYR A 269 10.45 4.72 -6.06
CA TYR A 269 9.80 3.79 -6.98
C TYR A 269 9.08 4.46 -8.15
N LEU A 270 8.94 5.79 -8.16
CA LEU A 270 8.30 6.52 -9.27
C LEU A 270 8.91 6.22 -10.65
N PRO A 271 10.25 6.17 -10.83
CA PRO A 271 10.83 5.82 -12.13
C PRO A 271 10.44 4.40 -12.59
N ALA A 272 10.37 3.43 -11.68
CA ALA A 272 9.99 2.07 -12.01
C ALA A 272 8.49 1.94 -12.31
N ALA A 273 7.65 2.70 -11.59
CA ALA A 273 6.22 2.81 -11.84
C ALA A 273 5.94 3.44 -13.21
N HIS A 274 6.63 4.53 -13.56
CA HIS A 274 6.61 5.10 -14.90
C HIS A 274 7.02 4.08 -15.95
N GLY A 275 8.17 3.41 -15.80
CA GLY A 275 8.61 2.38 -16.73
C GLY A 275 7.60 1.24 -16.92
N LEU A 276 6.86 0.87 -15.86
CA LEU A 276 5.80 -0.13 -15.94
C LEU A 276 4.58 0.39 -16.71
N ILE A 277 4.07 1.57 -16.39
CA ILE A 277 2.84 2.11 -16.98
C ILE A 277 3.07 2.61 -18.41
N ASP A 278 4.22 3.23 -18.66
CA ASP A 278 4.58 3.82 -19.94
C ASP A 278 5.20 2.82 -20.92
N GLY A 279 5.72 1.70 -20.40
CA GLY A 279 6.27 0.63 -21.21
C GLY A 279 5.24 0.08 -22.19
N GLU A 280 5.67 -0.17 -23.43
CA GLU A 280 4.84 -0.83 -24.42
C GLU A 280 4.31 -2.17 -23.87
N PRO A 281 3.02 -2.50 -24.09
CA PRO A 281 2.51 -3.80 -23.71
C PRO A 281 3.36 -4.91 -24.36
N PRO A 282 3.64 -6.02 -23.66
CA PRO A 282 4.55 -7.07 -24.14
C PRO A 282 4.10 -7.86 -25.39
N CYS A 283 3.18 -7.33 -26.20
CA CYS A 283 2.74 -7.93 -27.44
C CYS A 283 2.66 -6.89 -28.57
N GLN A 284 3.80 -6.45 -29.12
CA GLN A 284 3.80 -5.73 -30.40
C GLN A 284 4.91 -6.06 -31.41
N ARG A 285 5.89 -6.93 -31.12
CA ARG A 285 6.95 -7.22 -32.15
C ARG A 285 7.32 -8.66 -32.44
N THR A 286 6.92 -9.67 -31.67
CA THR A 286 7.40 -11.04 -31.95
C THR A 286 6.41 -12.17 -31.78
N GLN A 287 5.33 -12.02 -30.99
CA GLN A 287 4.45 -13.15 -30.65
C GLN A 287 3.10 -13.22 -31.39
N CYS A 288 2.69 -12.21 -32.17
CA CYS A 288 1.59 -12.37 -33.15
C CYS A 288 2.00 -13.15 -34.41
N SER A 289 3.29 -13.44 -34.57
CA SER A 289 3.81 -14.14 -35.74
C SER A 289 3.46 -15.64 -35.77
N LEU A 290 3.03 -16.26 -34.67
CA LEU A 290 2.58 -17.66 -34.72
C LEU A 290 1.15 -17.76 -35.26
N ALA A 291 0.26 -16.86 -34.84
CA ALA A 291 -1.09 -16.79 -35.39
C ALA A 291 -1.06 -16.42 -36.88
N GLU A 292 -0.28 -15.42 -37.30
CA GLU A 292 -0.09 -15.11 -38.73
C GLU A 292 0.60 -16.23 -39.51
N ARG A 293 1.58 -16.95 -38.93
CA ARG A 293 2.22 -18.09 -39.59
C ARG A 293 1.29 -19.28 -39.72
N VAL A 294 0.43 -19.53 -38.74
CA VAL A 294 -0.58 -20.60 -38.80
C VAL A 294 -1.67 -20.22 -39.82
N THR A 295 -2.13 -18.97 -39.86
CA THR A 295 -3.11 -18.53 -40.86
C THR A 295 -2.54 -18.58 -42.28
N ARG A 296 -1.30 -18.12 -42.51
CA ARG A 296 -0.65 -18.23 -43.84
C ARG A 296 -0.32 -19.67 -44.22
N ALA A 297 0.04 -20.54 -43.27
CA ALA A 297 0.26 -21.96 -43.55
C ALA A 297 -1.04 -22.70 -43.91
N LEU A 298 -2.18 -22.27 -43.38
CA LEU A 298 -3.50 -22.82 -43.73
C LEU A 298 -4.03 -22.26 -45.07
N GLU A 299 -3.63 -21.05 -45.46
CA GLU A 299 -3.96 -20.47 -46.78
C GLU A 299 -3.15 -21.10 -47.93
N TRP A 300 -1.93 -21.56 -47.66
CA TRP A 300 -1.10 -22.30 -48.65
C TRP A 300 -1.48 -23.79 -48.77
N ALA A 301 -2.35 -24.29 -47.88
CA ALA A 301 -2.82 -25.67 -47.87
C ALA A 301 -4.19 -25.85 -48.57
N ARG A 302 -4.68 -24.81 -49.27
CA ARG A 302 -5.86 -24.84 -50.15
C ARG A 302 -5.44 -24.57 -51.59
#